data_AF-A0A2E2N9Z0-F1
#
_entry.id   AF-A0A2E2N9Z0-F1
#
_cell.length_a   1.000
_cell.length_b   1.000
_cell.length_c   1.000
_cell.angle_alpha   90.00
_cell.angle_beta   90.00
_cell.angle_gamma   90.00
#
_symmetry.space_group_name_H-M   'P 1'
#
loop_
_entity.id
_entity.type
_entity.pdbx_description
1 polymer ?
#
loop_
_entity_poly.entity_id
_entity_poly.type
_entity_poly.pdbx_seq_one_letter_code
_entity_poly.pdbx_strand_id
1 'polypeptide(L)'
;MLSTDESSGEKYFLIAASIADPIAGRDSSSRRELLFQQCLLQEQFGAAHVFLNDPTDDQLAELCFVDWKLLPPELRTLTIARIAAENRRSAAAAPKLVERIEWMKRQAPDAQILVGADHFQGYFITCVSESCAIAEHIIPGNAVYVFYEDWRALTCHTKTWIREHAGSRVERIEHDEKGRWRQRLARIIANHASAH
;
A
#
# COMPACT_ATOMS: atom_id res chain seq x y z
N MET A 1 14.17 -3.04 -24.99
CA MET A 1 13.08 -2.44 -25.79
C MET A 1 11.80 -3.09 -25.28
N LEU A 2 11.10 -2.43 -24.36
CA LEU A 2 10.01 -3.04 -23.60
C LEU A 2 8.73 -3.10 -24.46
N SER A 3 8.18 -4.31 -24.55
CA SER A 3 6.92 -4.63 -25.23
C SER A 3 5.75 -4.10 -24.39
N THR A 4 4.95 -3.19 -24.95
CA THR A 4 3.69 -2.75 -24.36
C THR A 4 2.60 -3.77 -24.66
N ASP A 5 1.98 -4.35 -23.63
CA ASP A 5 0.77 -5.14 -23.80
C ASP A 5 -0.39 -4.19 -24.14
N GLU A 6 -0.80 -4.17 -25.41
CA GLU A 6 -1.77 -3.22 -25.97
C GLU A 6 -3.24 -3.52 -25.59
N SER A 7 -3.50 -4.48 -24.70
CA SER A 7 -4.87 -4.97 -24.45
C SER A 7 -5.71 -4.11 -23.50
N SER A 8 -5.13 -3.10 -22.83
CA SER A 8 -5.87 -2.11 -22.04
C SER A 8 -5.50 -0.72 -22.55
N GLY A 9 -6.47 0.13 -22.89
CA GLY A 9 -6.22 1.46 -23.48
C GLY A 9 -5.44 2.45 -22.59
N GLU A 10 -4.86 2.02 -21.47
CA GLU A 10 -3.96 2.80 -20.63
C GLU A 10 -2.50 2.48 -20.98
N LYS A 11 -1.77 3.50 -21.44
CA LYS A 11 -0.33 3.40 -21.68
C LYS A 11 0.41 3.64 -20.37
N TYR A 12 0.98 2.59 -19.81
CA TYR A 12 1.86 2.70 -18.65
C TYR A 12 3.30 3.01 -19.11
N PHE A 13 4.00 3.80 -18.31
CA PHE A 13 5.42 4.08 -18.50
C PHE A 13 6.17 3.62 -17.25
N LEU A 14 7.05 2.63 -17.42
CA LEU A 14 8.01 2.25 -16.39
C LEU A 14 9.24 3.15 -16.54
N ILE A 15 9.60 3.85 -15.47
CA ILE A 15 10.88 4.57 -15.38
C ILE A 15 11.72 3.83 -14.36
N ALA A 16 12.70 3.07 -14.84
CA ALA A 16 13.70 2.41 -14.02
C ALA A 16 15.04 3.15 -14.17
N ALA A 17 15.74 3.35 -13.05
CA ALA A 17 17.09 3.89 -13.03
C ALA A 17 18.00 2.89 -12.32
N SER A 18 19.19 2.69 -12.88
CA SER A 18 20.24 1.86 -12.30
C SER A 18 21.56 2.61 -12.31
N ILE A 19 22.45 2.25 -11.38
CA ILE A 19 23.83 2.72 -11.40
C ILE A 19 24.62 1.74 -12.25
N ALA A 20 25.22 2.23 -13.32
CA ALA A 20 25.90 1.43 -14.33
C ALA A 20 27.25 0.84 -13.86
N ASP A 21 27.73 1.25 -12.69
CA ASP A 21 29.01 0.78 -12.13
C ASP A 21 28.75 -0.33 -11.10
N PRO A 22 28.84 -1.62 -11.50
CA PRO A 22 28.56 -2.74 -10.61
C PRO A 22 29.67 -2.88 -9.57
N ILE A 23 29.28 -3.08 -8.32
CA ILE A 23 30.23 -3.27 -7.23
C ILE A 23 30.68 -4.73 -7.19
N ALA A 24 31.95 -4.94 -7.51
CA ALA A 24 32.60 -6.25 -7.39
C ALA A 24 33.30 -6.39 -6.03
N GLY A 25 32.89 -7.38 -5.24
CA GLY A 25 33.55 -7.73 -3.98
C GLY A 25 32.64 -7.67 -2.75
N ARG A 26 33.14 -8.17 -1.62
CA ARG A 26 32.41 -8.22 -0.34
C ARG A 26 33.14 -7.51 0.81
N ASP A 27 34.23 -6.81 0.48
CA ASP A 27 35.06 -6.08 1.42
C ASP A 27 34.38 -4.78 1.92
N SER A 28 35.01 -4.14 2.90
CA SER A 28 34.53 -2.93 3.57
C SER A 28 34.43 -1.71 2.66
N SER A 29 35.22 -1.64 1.59
CA SER A 29 35.17 -0.58 0.59
C SER A 29 33.95 -0.77 -0.31
N SER A 30 33.80 -1.98 -0.85
CA SER A 30 32.66 -2.39 -1.69
C SER A 30 31.31 -2.16 -0.99
N ARG A 31 31.21 -2.46 0.32
CA ARG A 31 29.98 -2.22 1.10
C ARG A 31 29.65 -0.74 1.27
N ARG A 32 30.67 0.12 1.43
CA ARG A 32 30.46 1.57 1.59
C ARG A 32 30.00 2.21 0.29
N GLU A 33 30.59 1.80 -0.82
CA GLU A 33 30.16 2.23 -2.15
C GLU A 33 28.72 1.78 -2.42
N LEU A 34 28.36 0.54 -2.06
CA LEU A 34 27.00 0.03 -2.25
C LEU A 34 25.97 0.85 -1.47
N LEU A 35 26.29 1.15 -0.22
CA LEU A 35 25.43 1.96 0.63
C LEU A 35 25.27 3.38 0.06
N PHE A 36 26.35 3.98 -0.42
CA PHE A 36 26.31 5.30 -1.06
C PHE A 36 25.42 5.30 -2.30
N GLN A 37 25.60 4.33 -3.18
CA GLN A 37 24.79 4.13 -4.39
C GLN A 37 23.31 3.92 -4.06
N GLN A 38 23.00 3.11 -3.04
CA GLN A 38 21.63 2.92 -2.56
C GLN A 38 21.02 4.22 -2.02
N CYS A 39 21.74 4.97 -1.18
CA CYS A 39 21.27 6.24 -0.65
C CYS A 39 20.99 7.25 -1.77
N LEU A 40 21.86 7.32 -2.77
CA LEU A 40 21.67 8.22 -3.91
C LEU A 40 20.39 7.90 -4.68
N LEU A 41 20.17 6.62 -5.03
CA LEU A 41 18.95 6.19 -5.71
C LEU A 41 17.70 6.40 -4.84
N GLN A 42 17.80 6.12 -3.54
CA GLN A 42 16.69 6.33 -2.61
C GLN A 42 16.33 7.82 -2.45
N GLU A 43 17.31 8.73 -2.48
CA GLU A 43 17.05 10.17 -2.43
C GLU A 43 16.30 10.66 -3.66
N GLN A 44 16.66 10.17 -4.85
CA GLN A 44 16.08 10.63 -6.12
C GLN A 44 14.74 9.95 -6.44
N PHE A 45 14.56 8.68 -6.06
CA PHE A 45 13.44 7.84 -6.49
C PHE A 45 12.59 7.29 -5.32
N GLY A 46 12.94 7.58 -4.07
CA GLY A 46 12.20 7.15 -2.87
C GLY A 46 12.47 5.71 -2.43
N ALA A 47 12.87 4.84 -3.34
CA ALA A 47 13.22 3.45 -3.06
C ALA A 47 14.34 2.94 -4.00
N ALA A 48 15.15 2.02 -3.49
CA ALA A 48 16.25 1.41 -4.23
C ALA A 48 16.37 -0.08 -3.86
N HIS A 49 16.71 -0.93 -4.84
CA HIS A 49 16.96 -2.35 -4.63
C HIS A 49 18.32 -2.74 -5.21
N VAL A 50 18.90 -3.82 -4.68
CA VAL A 50 20.19 -4.34 -5.14
C VAL A 50 19.97 -5.70 -5.76
N PHE A 51 20.35 -5.82 -7.02
CA PHE A 51 20.34 -7.09 -7.71
C PHE A 51 21.77 -7.60 -7.87
N LEU A 52 21.94 -8.92 -7.76
CA LEU A 52 23.24 -9.56 -7.97
C LEU A 52 23.65 -9.59 -9.44
N ASN A 53 22.67 -9.52 -10.34
CA ASN A 53 22.83 -9.47 -11.79
C ASN A 53 21.82 -8.45 -12.35
N ASP A 54 21.89 -8.17 -13.65
CA ASP A 54 20.87 -7.34 -14.31
C ASP A 54 19.47 -7.93 -14.07
N PRO A 55 18.52 -7.13 -13.53
CA PRO A 55 17.18 -7.60 -13.24
C PRO A 55 16.41 -7.85 -14.54
N THR A 56 15.61 -8.91 -14.55
CA THR A 56 14.65 -9.17 -15.63
C THR A 56 13.49 -8.18 -15.60
N ASP A 57 12.78 -8.03 -16.71
CA ASP A 57 11.61 -7.15 -16.81
C ASP A 57 10.53 -7.52 -15.77
N ASP A 58 10.33 -8.81 -15.49
CA ASP A 58 9.40 -9.30 -14.46
C ASP A 58 9.86 -8.89 -13.05
N GLN A 59 11.17 -9.02 -12.75
CA GLN A 59 11.73 -8.58 -11.47
C GLN A 59 11.65 -7.07 -11.28
N LEU A 60 11.77 -6.29 -12.36
CA LEU A 60 11.56 -4.85 -12.33
C LEU A 60 10.09 -4.49 -12.11
N ALA A 61 9.16 -5.26 -12.67
CA ALA A 61 7.72 -5.06 -12.44
C ALA A 61 7.32 -5.35 -10.98
N GLU A 62 8.00 -6.29 -10.31
CA GLU A 62 7.83 -6.57 -8.88
C GLU A 62 8.34 -5.45 -7.96
N LEU A 63 9.24 -4.57 -8.44
CA LEU A 63 9.73 -3.41 -7.69
C LEU A 63 8.71 -2.26 -7.61
N CYS A 64 7.45 -2.46 -8.03
CA CYS A 64 6.42 -1.45 -7.87
C CYS A 64 6.13 -1.24 -6.37
N PHE A 65 6.85 -0.28 -5.77
CA PHE A 65 6.74 0.05 -4.36
C PHE A 65 5.36 0.64 -4.06
N VAL A 66 4.70 0.09 -3.05
CA VAL A 66 3.59 0.74 -2.36
C VAL A 66 4.12 1.11 -1.00
N ASP A 67 4.32 2.40 -0.79
CA ASP A 67 4.99 2.95 0.39
C ASP A 67 4.03 2.92 1.59
N TRP A 68 3.64 1.73 2.05
CA TRP A 68 2.83 1.54 3.25
C TRP A 68 3.68 1.81 4.48
N LYS A 69 3.43 2.95 5.14
CA LYS A 69 4.15 3.32 6.37
C LYS A 69 3.40 2.77 7.58
N LEU A 70 4.12 2.03 8.44
CA LEU A 70 3.59 1.64 9.75
C LEU A 70 3.22 2.91 10.50
N LEU A 71 2.04 2.94 11.07
CA LEU A 71 1.53 4.06 11.83
C LEU A 71 1.66 3.77 13.34
N PRO A 72 2.70 4.31 14.02
CA PRO A 72 2.88 4.06 15.44
C PRO A 72 1.67 4.55 16.25
N PRO A 73 1.26 3.84 17.32
CA PRO A 73 0.14 4.21 18.19
C PRO A 73 0.11 5.70 18.59
N GLU A 74 1.27 6.24 18.92
CA GLU A 74 1.52 7.60 19.41
C GLU A 74 1.45 8.70 18.33
N LEU A 75 1.63 8.37 17.06
CA LEU A 75 1.70 9.35 15.96
C LEU A 75 0.42 9.42 15.11
N ARG A 76 -0.62 8.64 15.46
CA ARG A 76 -1.85 8.55 14.65
C ARG A 76 -2.53 9.89 14.49
N THR A 77 -2.75 10.64 15.57
CA THR A 77 -3.47 11.92 15.53
C THR A 77 -2.74 12.95 14.66
N LEU A 78 -1.42 13.04 14.78
CA LEU A 78 -0.59 13.96 14.00
C LEU A 78 -0.52 13.56 12.52
N THR A 79 -0.42 12.27 12.24
CA THR A 79 -0.36 11.75 10.87
C THR A 79 -1.72 11.83 10.19
N ILE A 80 -2.80 11.55 10.89
CA ILE A 80 -4.19 11.76 10.44
C ILE A 80 -4.44 13.24 10.13
N ALA A 81 -4.03 14.14 11.03
CA ALA A 81 -4.14 15.58 10.80
C ALA A 81 -3.31 16.03 9.60
N ARG A 82 -2.12 15.47 9.40
CA ARG A 82 -1.26 15.73 8.25
C ARG A 82 -1.86 15.21 6.94
N ILE A 83 -2.34 13.97 6.88
CA ILE A 83 -3.01 13.41 5.70
C ILE A 83 -4.27 14.21 5.36
N ALA A 84 -5.01 14.64 6.39
CA ALA A 84 -6.18 15.48 6.22
C ALA A 84 -5.83 16.91 5.75
N ALA A 85 -4.68 17.44 6.15
CA ALA A 85 -4.18 18.75 5.73
C ALA A 85 -3.61 18.75 4.30
N GLU A 86 -2.88 17.69 3.93
CA GLU A 86 -2.32 17.49 2.59
C GLU A 86 -3.44 17.31 1.55
N ASN A 87 -4.54 16.67 1.93
CA ASN A 87 -5.78 16.67 1.15
C ASN A 87 -6.62 17.91 1.48
N ARG A 88 -6.38 19.04 0.79
CA ARG A 88 -7.12 20.32 0.96
C ARG A 88 -8.66 20.22 0.92
N ARG A 89 -9.23 19.13 0.38
CA ARG A 89 -10.68 18.82 0.40
C ARG A 89 -11.17 18.15 1.71
N SER A 90 -10.28 17.85 2.66
CA SER A 90 -10.53 16.86 3.74
C SER A 90 -10.30 17.37 5.18
N ALA A 91 -10.01 18.65 5.40
CA ALA A 91 -9.95 19.21 6.77
C ALA A 91 -11.25 18.96 7.56
N ALA A 92 -12.41 19.00 6.90
CA ALA A 92 -13.70 18.64 7.47
C ALA A 92 -13.92 17.12 7.66
N ALA A 93 -13.10 16.27 7.04
CA ALA A 93 -13.18 14.81 7.11
C ALA A 93 -12.28 14.20 8.20
N ALA A 94 -11.34 14.97 8.76
CA ALA A 94 -10.42 14.50 9.80
C ALA A 94 -11.11 13.86 11.02
N PRO A 95 -12.22 14.40 11.58
CA PRO A 95 -12.90 13.78 12.72
C PRO A 95 -13.51 12.41 12.36
N LYS A 96 -14.06 12.28 11.16
CA LYS A 96 -14.65 11.01 10.66
C LYS A 96 -13.59 9.94 10.42
N LEU A 97 -12.39 10.36 10.03
CA LEU A 97 -11.24 9.46 9.90
C LEU A 97 -10.82 8.88 11.25
N VAL A 98 -10.65 9.73 12.26
CA VAL A 98 -10.32 9.27 13.62
C VAL A 98 -11.37 8.27 14.11
N GLU A 99 -12.66 8.57 13.95
CA GLU A 99 -13.75 7.66 14.32
C GLU A 99 -13.62 6.28 13.62
N ARG A 100 -13.30 6.26 12.33
CA ARG A 100 -13.15 5.01 11.55
C ARG A 100 -11.94 4.18 11.99
N ILE A 101 -10.79 4.83 12.21
CA ILE A 101 -9.60 4.13 12.70
C ILE A 101 -9.84 3.56 14.11
N GLU A 102 -10.47 4.34 14.99
CA GLU A 102 -10.84 3.87 16.33
C GLU A 102 -11.88 2.75 16.29
N TRP A 103 -12.82 2.79 15.33
CA TRP A 103 -13.75 1.69 15.11
C TRP A 103 -13.01 0.41 14.65
N MET A 104 -12.11 0.51 13.67
CA MET A 104 -11.31 -0.63 13.20
C MET A 104 -10.48 -1.25 14.31
N LYS A 105 -9.82 -0.44 15.15
CA LYS A 105 -9.10 -0.93 16.34
C LYS A 105 -10.00 -1.70 17.30
N ARG A 106 -11.21 -1.22 17.57
CA ARG A 106 -12.14 -1.94 18.47
C ARG A 106 -12.56 -3.29 17.89
N GLN A 107 -12.64 -3.40 16.57
CA GLN A 107 -12.98 -4.66 15.91
C GLN A 107 -11.78 -5.61 15.82
N ALA A 108 -10.56 -5.09 15.66
CA ALA A 108 -9.32 -5.86 15.60
C ALA A 108 -8.22 -5.18 16.44
N PRO A 109 -8.17 -5.43 17.76
CA PRO A 109 -7.24 -4.74 18.67
C PRO A 109 -5.76 -4.97 18.37
N ASP A 110 -5.43 -6.18 17.92
CA ASP A 110 -4.05 -6.62 17.65
C ASP A 110 -3.61 -6.33 16.21
N ALA A 111 -4.51 -5.79 15.38
CA ALA A 111 -4.23 -5.55 13.96
C ALA A 111 -3.26 -4.39 13.72
N GLN A 112 -2.37 -4.59 12.75
CA GLN A 112 -1.42 -3.55 12.36
C GLN A 112 -2.08 -2.47 11.48
N ILE A 113 -1.84 -1.23 11.92
CA ILE A 113 -2.04 0.10 11.33
C ILE A 113 -1.12 0.51 10.17
N LEU A 114 -1.43 0.33 8.89
CA LEU A 114 -0.60 0.85 7.80
C LEU A 114 -1.29 2.01 7.06
N VAL A 115 -0.56 3.03 6.62
CA VAL A 115 -1.13 4.13 5.80
C VAL A 115 -0.47 4.13 4.43
N GLY A 116 -1.28 4.25 3.38
CA GLY A 116 -0.83 4.22 2.00
C GLY A 116 -0.28 5.57 1.53
N ALA A 117 0.80 5.53 0.75
CA ALA A 117 1.23 6.61 -0.11
C ALA A 117 0.77 6.40 -1.56
N ASP A 118 1.02 7.39 -2.44
CA ASP A 118 0.85 7.31 -3.89
C ASP A 118 -0.52 6.79 -4.37
N HIS A 119 -0.59 5.63 -5.02
CA HIS A 119 -1.83 5.06 -5.60
C HIS A 119 -2.93 4.76 -4.56
N PHE A 120 -2.51 4.55 -3.31
CA PHE A 120 -3.36 4.36 -2.14
C PHE A 120 -3.37 5.60 -1.23
N GLN A 121 -2.98 6.78 -1.73
CA GLN A 121 -3.14 8.02 -0.99
C GLN A 121 -4.61 8.16 -0.53
N GLY A 122 -4.77 8.41 0.78
CA GLY A 122 -6.09 8.45 1.40
C GLY A 122 -6.65 7.10 1.83
N TYR A 123 -5.91 5.99 1.71
CA TYR A 123 -6.27 4.69 2.28
C TYR A 123 -5.38 4.36 3.48
N PHE A 124 -5.96 3.64 4.44
CA PHE A 124 -5.20 2.95 5.49
C PHE A 124 -5.52 1.46 5.45
N ILE A 125 -4.51 0.61 5.64
CA ILE A 125 -4.64 -0.83 5.74
C ILE A 125 -4.68 -1.25 7.21
N THR A 126 -5.68 -2.07 7.54
CA THR A 126 -5.72 -2.83 8.80
C THR A 126 -5.41 -4.29 8.49
N CYS A 127 -4.28 -4.79 8.99
CA CYS A 127 -3.89 -6.20 8.84
C CYS A 127 -4.58 -7.02 9.95
N VAL A 128 -5.70 -7.67 9.62
CA VAL A 128 -6.50 -8.45 10.57
C VAL A 128 -5.85 -9.79 10.87
N SER A 129 -5.24 -10.42 9.86
CA SER A 129 -4.47 -11.65 9.97
C SER A 129 -3.41 -11.69 8.85
N GLU A 130 -2.60 -12.75 8.78
CA GLU A 130 -1.64 -12.93 7.67
C GLU A 130 -2.32 -13.02 6.30
N SER A 131 -3.54 -13.56 6.27
CA SER A 131 -4.36 -13.74 5.06
C SER A 131 -5.50 -12.74 4.95
N CYS A 132 -5.57 -11.70 5.79
CA CYS A 132 -6.67 -10.74 5.71
C CYS A 132 -6.20 -9.32 6.00
N ALA A 133 -6.27 -8.47 4.97
CA ALA A 133 -5.97 -7.05 5.08
C ALA A 133 -7.12 -6.21 4.52
N ILE A 134 -7.41 -5.10 5.20
CA ILE A 134 -8.53 -4.21 4.85
C ILE A 134 -7.98 -2.83 4.53
N ALA A 135 -8.04 -2.40 3.27
CA ALA A 135 -7.74 -1.04 2.87
C ALA A 135 -9.03 -0.20 2.88
N GLU A 136 -9.11 0.74 3.81
CA GLU A 136 -10.25 1.64 3.97
C GLU A 136 -9.89 3.07 3.58
N HIS A 137 -10.79 3.73 2.84
CA HIS A 137 -10.57 5.12 2.42
C HIS A 137 -11.01 6.13 3.49
N ILE A 138 -10.24 7.21 3.58
CA ILE A 138 -10.42 8.32 4.51
C ILE A 138 -11.66 9.18 4.16
N ILE A 139 -11.96 9.32 2.86
CA ILE A 139 -13.07 10.16 2.39
C ILE A 139 -14.32 9.29 2.13
N PRO A 140 -15.49 9.64 2.71
CA PRO A 140 -16.77 8.99 2.41
C PRO A 140 -17.11 8.99 0.91
N GLY A 141 -17.79 7.94 0.44
CA GLY A 141 -18.18 7.79 -0.97
C GLY A 141 -17.18 6.99 -1.81
N ASN A 142 -16.13 6.46 -1.18
CA ASN A 142 -15.24 5.47 -1.77
C ASN A 142 -15.61 4.06 -1.27
N ALA A 143 -14.84 3.05 -1.67
CA ALA A 143 -15.05 1.67 -1.25
C ALA A 143 -13.95 1.21 -0.29
N VAL A 144 -14.32 0.28 0.60
CA VAL A 144 -13.40 -0.59 1.31
C VAL A 144 -12.90 -1.65 0.34
N TYR A 145 -11.62 -1.99 0.40
CA TYR A 145 -11.09 -3.21 -0.24
C TYR A 145 -10.67 -4.19 0.86
N VAL A 146 -11.10 -5.43 0.74
CA VAL A 146 -10.73 -6.54 1.61
C VAL A 146 -9.90 -7.51 0.77
N PHE A 147 -8.66 -7.75 1.19
CA PHE A 147 -7.72 -8.66 0.54
C PHE A 147 -7.65 -9.96 1.35
N TYR A 148 -7.89 -11.11 0.70
CA TYR A 148 -7.93 -12.43 1.34
C TYR A 148 -6.62 -13.24 1.23
N GLU A 149 -5.64 -12.71 0.51
CA GLU A 149 -4.28 -13.26 0.38
C GLU A 149 -3.38 -12.22 -0.31
N ASP A 150 -2.06 -12.37 -0.21
CA ASP A 150 -1.04 -11.63 -0.95
C ASP A 150 -1.28 -10.11 -1.05
N TRP A 151 -1.85 -9.52 0.00
CA TRP A 151 -2.30 -8.14 -0.04
C TRP A 151 -1.16 -7.17 -0.37
N ARG A 152 0.07 -7.49 0.04
CA ARG A 152 1.26 -6.71 -0.29
C ARG A 152 1.46 -6.63 -1.81
N ALA A 153 1.47 -7.78 -2.49
CA ALA A 153 1.60 -7.85 -3.93
C ALA A 153 0.39 -7.22 -4.65
N LEU A 154 -0.83 -7.49 -4.16
CA LEU A 154 -2.04 -6.93 -4.77
C LEU A 154 -2.12 -5.40 -4.66
N THR A 155 -1.60 -4.82 -3.58
CA THR A 155 -1.56 -3.36 -3.44
C THR A 155 -0.56 -2.68 -4.35
N CYS A 156 0.37 -3.42 -4.99
CA CYS A 156 1.29 -2.90 -6.02
C CYS A 156 0.56 -2.50 -7.30
N HIS A 157 -0.65 -3.00 -7.50
CA HIS A 157 -1.45 -2.71 -8.68
C HIS A 157 -2.40 -1.52 -8.48
N THR A 158 -2.79 -0.90 -9.59
CA THR A 158 -3.78 0.17 -9.58
C THR A 158 -5.16 -0.35 -9.15
N LYS A 159 -6.03 0.54 -8.65
CA LYS A 159 -7.42 0.19 -8.31
C LYS A 159 -8.20 -0.36 -9.50
N THR A 160 -7.90 0.07 -10.73
CA THR A 160 -8.52 -0.47 -11.94
C THR A 160 -8.08 -1.90 -12.18
N TRP A 161 -6.77 -2.15 -12.14
CA TRP A 161 -6.23 -3.50 -12.29
C TRP A 161 -6.81 -4.45 -11.24
N ILE A 162 -6.87 -4.05 -9.97
CA ILE A 162 -7.45 -4.86 -8.88
C ILE A 162 -8.90 -5.23 -9.19
N ARG A 163 -9.71 -4.27 -9.67
CA ARG A 163 -11.13 -4.53 -9.99
C ARG A 163 -11.30 -5.53 -11.13
N GLU A 164 -10.40 -5.52 -12.10
CA GLU A 164 -10.49 -6.35 -13.30
C GLU A 164 -9.85 -7.74 -13.13
N HIS A 165 -8.77 -7.84 -12.33
CA HIS A 165 -7.89 -9.02 -12.31
C HIS A 165 -7.80 -9.73 -10.96
N ALA A 166 -8.21 -9.10 -9.85
CA ALA A 166 -8.07 -9.73 -8.54
C ALA A 166 -9.09 -10.85 -8.30
N GLY A 167 -10.27 -10.78 -8.94
CA GLY A 167 -11.31 -11.79 -8.80
C GLY A 167 -11.74 -11.97 -7.33
N SER A 168 -11.86 -13.22 -6.88
CA SER A 168 -12.25 -13.55 -5.50
C SER A 168 -11.19 -13.22 -4.44
N ARG A 169 -9.97 -12.86 -4.85
CA ARG A 169 -8.88 -12.49 -3.93
C ARG A 169 -9.10 -11.14 -3.25
N VAL A 170 -9.95 -10.30 -3.86
CA VAL A 170 -10.29 -8.98 -3.33
C VAL A 170 -11.80 -8.75 -3.37
N GLU A 171 -12.37 -8.42 -2.23
CA GLU A 171 -13.74 -7.94 -2.13
C GLU A 171 -13.78 -6.42 -2.03
N ARG A 172 -14.56 -5.78 -2.90
CA ARG A 172 -14.82 -4.33 -2.85
C ARG A 172 -16.19 -4.06 -2.22
N ILE A 173 -16.21 -3.31 -1.12
CA ILE A 173 -17.41 -2.94 -0.38
C ILE A 173 -17.62 -1.43 -0.48
N GLU A 174 -18.63 -1.00 -1.23
CA GLU A 174 -18.94 0.43 -1.34
C GLU A 174 -19.51 0.99 -0.03
N HIS A 175 -19.11 2.22 0.32
CA HIS A 175 -19.76 2.93 1.42
C HIS A 175 -21.19 3.27 1.02
N ASP A 176 -22.16 2.69 1.72
CA ASP A 176 -23.56 3.07 1.59
C ASP A 176 -24.00 4.07 2.67
N GLU A 177 -24.99 4.90 2.34
CA GLU A 177 -25.56 5.90 3.26
C GLU A 177 -26.21 5.25 4.48
N LYS A 178 -26.64 3.99 4.35
CA LYS A 178 -27.28 3.21 5.42
C LYS A 178 -26.28 2.54 6.37
N GLY A 179 -24.97 2.66 6.12
CA GLY A 179 -23.90 2.14 6.97
C GLY A 179 -23.80 0.61 7.06
N ARG A 180 -24.43 -0.15 6.16
CA ARG A 180 -24.39 -1.63 6.18
C ARG A 180 -23.01 -2.17 5.83
N TRP A 181 -22.19 -1.38 5.13
CA TRP A 181 -20.79 -1.71 4.88
C TRP A 181 -20.02 -1.98 6.18
N ARG A 182 -20.31 -1.25 7.27
CA ARG A 182 -19.68 -1.47 8.60
C ARG A 182 -20.05 -2.83 9.17
N GLN A 183 -21.31 -3.26 9.01
CA GLN A 183 -21.77 -4.56 9.50
C GLN A 183 -21.14 -5.72 8.71
N ARG A 184 -21.03 -5.55 7.39
CA ARG A 184 -20.33 -6.52 6.53
C ARG A 184 -18.86 -6.64 6.91
N LEU A 185 -18.20 -5.51 7.10
CA LEU A 185 -16.78 -5.47 7.48
C LEU A 185 -16.54 -6.07 8.87
N ALA A 186 -17.40 -5.78 9.86
CA ALA A 186 -17.31 -6.38 11.19
C ALA A 186 -17.41 -7.92 11.14
N ARG A 187 -18.28 -8.47 10.28
CA ARG A 187 -18.40 -9.91 10.10
C ARG A 187 -17.13 -10.52 9.49
N ILE A 188 -16.55 -9.85 8.49
CA ILE A 188 -15.28 -10.27 7.88
C ILE A 188 -14.18 -10.28 8.93
N ILE A 189 -14.05 -9.20 9.70
CA ILE A 189 -13.05 -9.09 10.76
C ILE A 189 -13.24 -10.23 11.78
N ALA A 190 -14.45 -10.46 12.28
CA ALA A 190 -14.73 -11.52 13.25
C ALA A 190 -14.35 -12.93 12.73
N ASN A 191 -14.61 -13.20 11.45
CA ASN A 191 -14.28 -14.48 10.83
C ASN A 191 -12.76 -14.70 10.67
N HIS A 192 -11.98 -13.64 10.46
CA HIS A 192 -10.55 -13.73 10.18
C HIS A 192 -9.65 -13.40 11.38
N ALA A 193 -10.15 -12.71 12.40
CA ALA A 193 -9.44 -12.40 13.64
C ALA A 193 -9.36 -13.60 14.60
N SER A 194 -10.19 -14.62 14.40
CA SER A 194 -10.27 -15.83 15.25
C SER A 194 -9.37 -16.97 14.78
N ALA A 195 -8.57 -16.77 13.74
CA ALA A 195 -7.72 -17.79 13.12
C ALA A 195 -6.26 -17.76 13.61
N HIS A 196 -6.05 -17.34 14.86
CA HIS A 196 -4.75 -17.42 15.54
C HIS A 196 -4.52 -18.81 16.13
#